data_AF-A0A1C5DWM6-F1
#
_entry.id   AF-A0A1C5DWM6-F1
#
_cell.length_a   1.000
_cell.length_b   1.000
_cell.length_c   1.000
_cell.angle_alpha   90.00
_cell.angle_beta   90.00
_cell.angle_gamma   90.00
#
_symmetry.space_group_name_H-M   'P 1'
#
loop_
_entity.id
_entity.type
_entity.pdbx_description
1 polymer ?
#
loop_
_entity_poly.entity_id
_entity_poly.type
_entity_poly.pdbx_seq_one_letter_code
_entity_poly.pdbx_strand_id
1 'polypeptide(L)'
;MTAPPAHRAAAGHTPVLVDHGELHTALTALFAGHGIPDARARLAADALCHGDLTGLDSHGVFNLGRLYLPLLAAGRCDPRAEPETVTDLGACAVVDARRALGLWAAAEAMDDAVARASRHGIGLVSVRGATHFGCAGFHAVRAAHAGMIGVVASNCGGQRIARPRAARSRCSAPTRSASPRPPWTDIRSCWT
;
A
#
# COMPACT_ATOMS: atom_id res chain seq x y z
N MET A 1 -25.97 -10.50 18.74
CA MET A 1 -25.17 -10.58 17.51
C MET A 1 -25.94 -9.83 16.43
N THR A 2 -25.67 -8.53 16.30
CA THR A 2 -26.33 -7.64 15.33
C THR A 2 -25.76 -7.92 13.94
N ALA A 3 -26.63 -8.05 12.94
CA ALA A 3 -26.23 -8.25 11.55
C ALA A 3 -25.30 -7.12 11.09
N PRO A 4 -24.25 -7.40 10.30
CA PRO A 4 -23.38 -6.37 9.77
C PRO A 4 -24.19 -5.39 8.89
N PRO A 5 -23.83 -4.10 8.85
CA PRO A 5 -24.53 -3.12 8.03
C PRO A 5 -24.51 -3.55 6.56
N ALA A 6 -25.66 -3.47 5.89
CA ALA A 6 -25.79 -3.86 4.50
C ALA A 6 -24.88 -3.00 3.61
N HIS A 7 -23.95 -3.63 2.87
CA HIS A 7 -23.23 -2.96 1.80
C HIS A 7 -24.24 -2.37 0.82
N ARG A 8 -24.10 -1.08 0.49
CA ARG A 8 -24.88 -0.44 -0.56
C ARG A 8 -24.56 -1.14 -1.89
N ALA A 9 -25.42 -2.06 -2.30
CA ALA A 9 -25.37 -2.62 -3.65
C ALA A 9 -25.44 -1.46 -4.65
N ALA A 10 -24.47 -1.39 -5.56
CA ALA A 10 -24.58 -0.56 -6.74
C ALA A 10 -25.81 -1.01 -7.53
N ALA A 11 -26.63 -0.06 -8.00
CA ALA A 11 -27.87 -0.37 -8.72
C ALA A 11 -27.59 -1.33 -9.89
N GLY A 12 -28.22 -2.51 -9.87
CA GLY A 12 -28.16 -3.50 -10.95
C GLY A 12 -27.28 -4.74 -10.73
N HIS A 13 -26.61 -4.90 -9.57
CA HIS A 13 -25.83 -6.10 -9.27
C HIS A 13 -26.37 -6.83 -8.03
N THR A 14 -26.59 -8.14 -8.16
CA THR A 14 -26.92 -9.00 -7.02
C THR A 14 -25.67 -9.20 -6.15
N PRO A 15 -25.69 -8.82 -4.86
CA PRO A 15 -24.56 -9.06 -3.98
C PRO A 15 -24.35 -10.57 -3.78
N VAL A 16 -23.10 -11.01 -3.91
CA VAL A 16 -22.70 -12.38 -3.62
C VAL A 16 -21.87 -12.37 -2.35
N LEU A 17 -22.30 -13.14 -1.35
CA LEU A 17 -21.51 -13.37 -0.15
C LEU A 17 -20.52 -14.50 -0.42
N VAL A 18 -19.25 -14.26 -0.09
CA VAL A 18 -18.16 -15.21 -0.23
C VAL A 18 -17.54 -15.39 1.15
N ASP A 19 -17.27 -16.64 1.54
CA ASP A 19 -16.56 -16.90 2.79
C ASP A 19 -15.15 -16.29 2.76
N HIS A 20 -14.72 -15.74 3.89
CA HIS A 20 -13.42 -15.09 3.99
C HIS A 20 -12.26 -16.06 3.73
N GLY A 21 -12.33 -17.27 4.28
CA GLY A 21 -11.29 -18.28 4.11
C GLY A 21 -11.20 -18.77 2.67
N GLU A 22 -12.35 -18.99 2.03
CA GLU A 22 -12.42 -19.32 0.60
C GLU A 22 -11.82 -18.21 -0.27
N LEU A 23 -12.21 -16.96 -0.03
CA LEU A 23 -11.69 -15.80 -0.76
C LEU A 23 -10.18 -15.64 -0.56
N HIS A 24 -9.71 -15.67 0.68
CA HIS A 24 -8.29 -15.57 1.00
C HIS A 24 -7.47 -16.67 0.31
N THR A 25 -7.97 -17.90 0.31
CA THR A 25 -7.32 -19.05 -0.33
C THR A 25 -7.23 -18.87 -1.84
N ALA A 26 -8.32 -18.43 -2.47
CA ALA A 26 -8.36 -18.15 -3.90
C ALA A 26 -7.39 -17.03 -4.30
N LEU A 27 -7.35 -15.93 -3.53
CA LEU A 27 -6.42 -14.82 -3.77
C LEU A 27 -4.96 -15.25 -3.61
N THR A 28 -4.67 -16.03 -2.56
CA THR A 28 -3.32 -16.56 -2.31
C THR A 28 -2.86 -17.42 -3.50
N ALA A 29 -3.69 -18.36 -3.93
CA ALA A 29 -3.38 -19.24 -5.06
C ALA A 29 -3.20 -18.44 -6.36
N LEU A 30 -4.01 -17.40 -6.57
CA LEU A 30 -3.91 -16.52 -7.73
C LEU A 30 -2.59 -15.75 -7.75
N PHE A 31 -2.18 -15.14 -6.64
CA PHE A 31 -0.89 -14.45 -6.55
C PHE A 31 0.30 -15.41 -6.69
N ALA A 32 0.23 -16.59 -6.06
CA ALA A 32 1.25 -17.63 -6.21
C ALA A 32 1.36 -18.12 -7.65
N GLY A 33 0.22 -18.29 -8.34
CA GLY A 33 0.16 -18.63 -9.76
C GLY A 33 0.81 -17.57 -10.69
N HIS A 34 0.93 -16.32 -10.24
CA HIS A 34 1.67 -15.26 -10.92
C HIS A 34 3.16 -15.20 -10.50
N GLY A 35 3.64 -16.18 -9.73
CA GLY A 35 5.04 -16.34 -9.36
C GLY A 35 5.46 -15.64 -8.06
N ILE A 36 4.51 -15.06 -7.31
CA ILE A 36 4.78 -14.45 -6.00
C ILE A 36 5.04 -15.56 -4.97
N PRO A 37 6.10 -15.50 -4.15
CA PRO A 37 6.35 -16.50 -3.11
C PRO A 37 5.17 -16.66 -2.15
N ASP A 38 4.87 -17.90 -1.74
CA ASP A 38 3.66 -18.24 -0.97
C ASP A 38 3.42 -17.36 0.26
N ALA A 39 4.47 -17.05 1.03
CA ALA A 39 4.35 -16.19 2.22
C ALA A 39 3.91 -14.77 1.86
N ARG A 40 4.50 -14.19 0.81
CA ARG A 40 4.14 -12.85 0.29
C ARG A 40 2.78 -12.87 -0.41
N ALA A 41 2.40 -13.99 -1.05
CA ALA A 41 1.09 -14.17 -1.65
C ALA A 41 -0.03 -14.17 -0.61
N ARG A 42 0.17 -14.86 0.52
CA ARG A 42 -0.76 -14.82 1.68
C ARG A 42 -0.88 -13.42 2.24
N LEU A 43 0.25 -12.75 2.47
CA LEU A 43 0.25 -11.38 2.99
C LEU A 43 -0.46 -10.39 2.06
N ALA A 44 -0.33 -10.58 0.73
CA ALA A 44 -1.05 -9.78 -0.24
C ALA A 44 -2.56 -10.07 -0.26
N ALA A 45 -2.96 -11.33 -0.06
CA ALA A 45 -4.36 -11.72 0.08
C ALA A 45 -4.98 -11.14 1.35
N ASP A 46 -4.27 -11.19 2.48
CA ASP A 46 -4.67 -10.54 3.74
C ASP A 46 -4.95 -9.05 3.54
N ALA A 47 -4.04 -8.33 2.87
CA ALA A 47 -4.17 -6.91 2.62
C ALA A 47 -5.41 -6.56 1.77
N LEU A 48 -5.74 -7.40 0.78
CA LEU A 48 -6.93 -7.23 -0.05
C LEU A 48 -8.21 -7.54 0.73
N CYS A 49 -8.26 -8.69 1.39
CA CYS A 49 -9.40 -9.09 2.21
C CYS A 49 -9.68 -8.07 3.31
N HIS A 50 -8.65 -7.46 3.91
CA HIS A 50 -8.81 -6.40 4.90
C HIS A 50 -9.58 -5.20 4.34
N GLY A 51 -9.34 -4.83 3.08
CA GLY A 51 -10.09 -3.74 2.43
C GLY A 51 -11.59 -4.02 2.39
N ASP A 52 -11.99 -5.23 2.01
CA ASP A 52 -13.41 -5.61 1.95
C ASP A 52 -14.01 -5.76 3.36
N LEU A 53 -13.29 -6.39 4.30
CA LEU A 53 -13.75 -6.60 5.68
C LEU A 53 -13.97 -5.29 6.46
N THR A 54 -13.27 -4.22 6.07
CA THR A 54 -13.39 -2.90 6.71
C THR A 54 -14.34 -1.96 5.96
N GLY A 55 -15.02 -2.45 4.92
CA GLY A 55 -15.94 -1.65 4.09
C GLY A 55 -15.23 -0.63 3.19
N LEU A 56 -13.92 -0.77 3.00
CA LEU A 56 -13.09 0.04 2.10
C LEU A 56 -12.95 -0.64 0.75
N ASP A 57 -14.08 -0.98 0.11
CA ASP A 57 -14.18 -1.75 -1.15
C ASP A 57 -13.24 -1.23 -2.24
N SER A 58 -13.06 0.09 -2.31
CA SER A 58 -12.14 0.75 -3.26
C SER A 58 -10.66 0.38 -3.08
N HIS A 59 -10.30 -0.31 -2.01
CA HIS A 59 -8.97 -0.80 -1.66
C HIS A 59 -8.93 -2.31 -1.37
N GLY A 60 -10.06 -3.01 -1.52
CA GLY A 60 -10.18 -4.46 -1.40
C GLY A 60 -10.13 -5.19 -2.75
N VAL A 61 -10.84 -6.33 -2.86
CA VAL A 61 -10.75 -7.23 -4.03
C VAL A 61 -11.19 -6.57 -5.34
N PHE A 62 -11.98 -5.49 -5.28
CA PHE A 62 -12.30 -4.67 -6.46
C PHE A 62 -11.06 -4.24 -7.26
N ASN A 63 -9.94 -3.97 -6.59
CA ASN A 63 -8.69 -3.57 -7.26
C ASN A 63 -7.89 -4.73 -7.84
N LEU A 64 -8.26 -5.99 -7.58
CA LEU A 64 -7.55 -7.16 -8.11
C LEU A 64 -7.48 -7.14 -9.64
N GLY A 65 -8.64 -7.13 -10.29
CA GLY A 65 -8.74 -7.09 -11.75
C GLY A 65 -8.44 -5.71 -12.33
N ARG A 66 -8.76 -4.65 -11.60
CA ARG A 66 -8.57 -3.27 -12.06
C ARG A 66 -7.11 -2.81 -12.05
N LEU A 67 -6.31 -3.30 -11.10
CA LEU A 67 -4.99 -2.74 -10.81
C LEU A 67 -3.90 -3.80 -10.69
N TYR A 68 -4.06 -4.79 -9.80
CA TYR A 68 -2.95 -5.69 -9.45
C TYR A 68 -2.60 -6.68 -10.56
N LEU A 69 -3.60 -7.36 -11.14
CA LEU A 69 -3.39 -8.26 -12.26
C LEU A 69 -2.84 -7.54 -13.51
N PRO A 70 -3.37 -6.37 -13.91
CA PRO A 70 -2.76 -5.57 -14.98
C PRO A 70 -1.30 -5.17 -14.71
N LEU A 71 -0.93 -4.85 -13.47
CA LEU A 71 0.46 -4.51 -13.12
C LEU A 71 1.40 -5.70 -13.33
N LEU A 72 0.97 -6.90 -12.93
CA LEU A 72 1.73 -8.14 -13.13
C LEU A 72 1.81 -8.49 -14.62
N ALA A 73 0.69 -8.45 -15.35
CA ALA A 73 0.62 -8.76 -16.77
C ALA A 73 1.47 -7.80 -17.64
N ALA A 74 1.50 -6.50 -17.29
CA ALA A 74 2.33 -5.51 -17.97
C ALA A 74 3.81 -5.54 -17.51
N GLY A 75 4.18 -6.48 -16.65
CA GLY A 75 5.50 -6.60 -16.02
C GLY A 75 5.84 -5.46 -15.07
N ARG A 76 4.97 -4.46 -14.86
CA ARG A 76 5.21 -3.26 -14.02
C ARG A 76 5.40 -3.60 -12.55
N CYS A 77 4.88 -4.75 -12.11
CA CYS A 77 5.19 -5.38 -10.84
C CYS A 77 6.11 -6.59 -11.12
N ASP A 78 7.20 -6.72 -10.38
CA ASP A 78 8.02 -7.92 -10.38
C ASP A 78 7.51 -8.88 -9.29
N PRO A 79 6.96 -10.06 -9.64
CA PRO A 79 6.40 -11.00 -8.67
C PRO A 79 7.46 -11.58 -7.72
N ARG A 80 8.74 -11.56 -8.10
CA ARG A 80 9.87 -12.06 -7.32
C ARG A 80 10.82 -10.93 -6.92
N ALA A 81 10.31 -9.70 -6.84
CA ALA A 81 11.08 -8.57 -6.36
C ALA A 81 11.68 -8.89 -4.99
N GLU A 82 12.99 -8.65 -4.84
CA GLU A 82 13.68 -8.72 -3.56
C GLU A 82 14.07 -7.31 -3.13
N PRO A 83 13.33 -6.71 -2.17
CA PRO A 83 13.62 -5.38 -1.66
C PRO A 83 15.02 -5.29 -1.07
N GLU A 84 15.68 -4.15 -1.27
CA GLU A 84 17.03 -3.88 -0.79
C GLU A 84 17.02 -2.67 0.15
N THR A 85 17.67 -2.80 1.30
CA THR A 85 17.93 -1.64 2.16
C THR A 85 19.05 -0.80 1.55
N VAL A 86 18.71 0.38 1.05
CA VAL A 86 19.69 1.30 0.41
C VAL A 86 20.32 2.25 1.42
N THR A 87 19.71 2.42 2.59
CA THR A 87 20.24 3.23 3.68
C THR A 87 19.72 2.67 5.00
N ASP A 88 20.62 2.46 5.96
CA ASP A 88 20.28 2.04 7.32
C ASP A 88 20.97 2.96 8.33
N LEU A 89 20.18 3.60 9.20
CA LEU A 89 20.60 4.51 10.26
C LEU A 89 20.10 4.00 11.63
N GLY A 90 19.88 2.70 11.77
CA GLY A 90 19.36 2.06 12.99
C GLY A 90 17.85 2.27 13.15
N ALA A 91 17.44 3.41 13.72
CA ALA A 91 16.03 3.74 13.90
C ALA A 91 15.31 4.02 12.57
N CYS A 92 16.05 4.43 11.53
CA CYS A 92 15.51 4.81 10.24
C CYS A 92 16.16 4.02 9.11
N ALA A 93 15.38 3.63 8.11
CA ALA A 93 15.89 2.98 6.90
C ALA A 93 15.16 3.44 5.63
N VAL A 94 15.84 3.31 4.49
CA VAL A 94 15.26 3.48 3.17
C VAL A 94 15.38 2.15 2.42
N VAL A 95 14.27 1.67 1.89
CA VAL A 95 14.17 0.40 1.17
C VAL A 95 13.77 0.66 -0.27
N ASP A 96 14.54 0.12 -1.22
CA ASP A 96 14.15 0.03 -2.62
C ASP A 96 13.43 -1.29 -2.86
N ALA A 97 12.13 -1.22 -3.10
CA ALA A 97 11.28 -2.40 -3.27
C ALA A 97 11.39 -3.03 -4.65
N ARG A 98 12.18 -2.46 -5.58
CA ARG A 98 12.48 -3.05 -6.90
C ARG A 98 11.24 -3.57 -7.65
N ARG A 99 10.18 -2.76 -7.69
CA ARG A 99 8.88 -3.04 -8.34
C ARG A 99 8.05 -4.13 -7.64
N ALA A 100 8.26 -4.36 -6.35
CA ALA A 100 7.45 -5.26 -5.56
C ALA A 100 5.95 -4.91 -5.58
N LEU A 101 5.13 -5.93 -5.34
CA LEU A 101 3.71 -5.75 -5.08
C LEU A 101 3.55 -5.05 -3.72
N GLY A 102 2.97 -3.84 -3.74
CA GLY A 102 2.87 -3.00 -2.54
C GLY A 102 2.06 -3.66 -1.42
N LEU A 103 1.11 -4.54 -1.77
CA LEU A 103 0.26 -5.27 -0.82
C LEU A 103 1.06 -6.04 0.23
N TRP A 104 2.18 -6.67 -0.14
CA TRP A 104 3.06 -7.35 0.82
C TRP A 104 4.25 -6.48 1.22
N ALA A 105 4.79 -5.67 0.30
CA ALA A 105 5.99 -4.89 0.57
C ALA A 105 5.80 -3.82 1.66
N ALA A 106 4.62 -3.21 1.72
CA ALA A 106 4.32 -2.24 2.78
C ALA A 106 4.14 -2.89 4.15
N ALA A 107 3.66 -4.14 4.19
CA ALA A 107 3.50 -4.89 5.42
C ALA A 107 4.87 -5.33 5.98
N GLU A 108 5.75 -5.86 5.12
CA GLU A 108 7.14 -6.17 5.51
C GLU A 108 7.89 -4.91 5.98
N ALA A 109 7.68 -3.76 5.32
CA ALA A 109 8.29 -2.50 5.73
C ALA A 109 7.77 -2.00 7.09
N MET A 110 6.48 -2.20 7.39
CA MET A 110 5.95 -1.88 8.72
C MET A 110 6.52 -2.82 9.78
N ASP A 111 6.68 -4.12 9.49
CA ASP A 111 7.28 -5.07 10.42
C ASP A 111 8.74 -4.68 10.74
N ASP A 112 9.51 -4.24 9.75
CA ASP A 112 10.85 -3.70 9.98
C ASP A 112 10.81 -2.42 10.83
N ALA A 113 9.87 -1.50 10.56
CA ALA A 113 9.69 -0.31 11.38
C ALA A 113 9.36 -0.66 12.85
N VAL A 114 8.50 -1.65 13.10
CA VAL A 114 8.18 -2.16 14.44
C VAL A 114 9.40 -2.77 15.11
N ALA A 115 10.19 -3.57 14.38
CA ALA A 115 11.42 -4.16 14.89
C ALA A 115 12.49 -3.11 15.26
N ARG A 116 12.58 -2.02 14.48
CA ARG A 116 13.44 -0.86 14.79
C ARG A 116 12.93 -0.07 15.98
N ALA A 117 11.63 0.21 16.04
CA ALA A 117 10.99 0.90 17.17
C ALA A 117 11.18 0.15 18.49
N SER A 118 11.10 -1.19 18.46
CA SER A 118 11.35 -2.03 19.64
C SER A 118 12.77 -1.85 20.21
N ARG A 119 13.75 -1.52 19.36
CA ARG A 119 15.17 -1.37 19.74
C ARG A 119 15.55 0.08 20.08
N HIS A 120 14.92 1.05 19.41
CA HIS A 120 15.34 2.46 19.43
C HIS A 120 14.29 3.43 19.98
N GLY A 121 13.10 2.94 20.36
CA GLY A 121 11.95 3.75 20.78
C GLY A 121 11.16 4.34 19.61
N ILE A 122 11.76 4.46 18.43
CA ILE A 122 11.13 4.88 17.17
C ILE A 122 11.66 4.05 16.00
N GLY A 123 10.81 3.81 15.02
CA GLY A 123 11.15 3.13 13.77
C GLY A 123 10.53 3.85 12.58
N LEU A 124 11.34 4.13 11.57
CA LEU A 124 10.89 4.74 10.32
C LEU A 124 11.47 3.98 9.13
N VAL A 125 10.60 3.47 8.26
CA VAL A 125 11.02 2.83 7.00
C VAL A 125 10.38 3.58 5.85
N SER A 126 11.21 4.18 5.00
CA SER A 126 10.78 4.81 3.75
C SER A 126 10.96 3.84 2.60
N VAL A 127 9.85 3.44 1.97
CA VAL A 127 9.87 2.53 0.82
C VAL A 127 9.78 3.31 -0.48
N ARG A 128 10.65 2.99 -1.44
CA ARG A 128 10.59 3.50 -2.82
C ARG A 128 10.47 2.36 -3.81
N GLY A 129 9.97 2.65 -5.01
CA GLY A 129 9.91 1.65 -6.09
C GLY A 129 8.90 0.52 -5.87
N ALA A 130 7.99 0.63 -4.90
CA ALA A 130 6.87 -0.28 -4.72
C ALA A 130 5.68 0.11 -5.60
N THR A 131 4.75 -0.82 -5.80
CA THR A 131 3.44 -0.55 -6.42
C THR A 131 2.37 -0.17 -5.39
N HIS A 132 1.11 -0.04 -5.81
CA HIS A 132 0.00 0.25 -4.91
C HIS A 132 -0.12 -0.80 -3.79
N PHE A 133 -0.50 -0.36 -2.60
CA PHE A 133 -0.37 -1.13 -1.36
C PHE A 133 -1.71 -1.40 -0.65
N GLY A 134 -2.83 -1.05 -1.27
CA GLY A 134 -4.17 -1.33 -0.73
C GLY A 134 -4.53 -0.40 0.42
N CYS A 135 -5.28 -0.92 1.38
CA CYS A 135 -5.74 -0.15 2.53
C CYS A 135 -4.56 0.16 3.48
N ALA A 136 -4.30 1.44 3.74
CA ALA A 136 -3.25 1.85 4.68
C ALA A 136 -3.47 1.30 6.10
N GLY A 137 -4.72 1.10 6.50
CA GLY A 137 -5.09 0.54 7.81
C GLY A 137 -4.54 -0.88 8.05
N PHE A 138 -4.48 -1.71 7.02
CA PHE A 138 -3.91 -3.06 7.10
C PHE A 138 -2.45 -3.04 7.54
N HIS A 139 -1.69 -2.07 7.03
CA HIS A 139 -0.28 -1.93 7.37
C HIS A 139 -0.13 -1.28 8.74
N ALA A 140 -0.86 -0.20 9.01
CA ALA A 140 -0.77 0.54 10.26
C ALA A 140 -1.13 -0.31 11.50
N VAL A 141 -2.12 -1.20 11.38
CA VAL A 141 -2.57 -2.03 12.52
C VAL A 141 -1.50 -3.03 12.98
N ARG A 142 -0.50 -3.36 12.15
CA ARG A 142 0.61 -4.23 12.54
C ARG A 142 1.43 -3.65 13.69
N ALA A 143 1.65 -2.33 13.68
CA ALA A 143 2.26 -1.64 14.82
C ALA A 143 1.37 -1.66 16.07
N ALA A 144 0.06 -1.50 15.89
CA ALA A 144 -0.89 -1.57 17.00
C ALA A 144 -0.91 -2.96 17.67
N HIS A 145 -0.82 -4.05 16.88
CA HIS A 145 -0.68 -5.40 17.41
C HIS A 145 0.61 -5.63 18.20
N ALA A 146 1.66 -4.84 17.93
CA ALA A 146 2.89 -4.82 18.69
C ALA A 146 2.87 -3.86 19.90
N GLY A 147 1.71 -3.27 20.24
CA GLY A 147 1.59 -2.30 21.34
C GLY A 147 2.18 -0.93 21.02
N MET A 148 2.28 -0.57 19.74
CA MET A 148 2.90 0.68 19.25
C MET A 148 1.91 1.53 18.45
N ILE A 149 2.26 2.80 18.23
CA ILE A 149 1.54 3.69 17.31
C ILE A 149 2.11 3.51 15.90
N GLY A 150 1.26 3.18 14.93
CA GLY A 150 1.62 3.06 13.51
C GLY A 150 1.12 4.24 12.69
N VAL A 151 2.00 4.84 11.89
CA VAL A 151 1.65 5.86 10.90
C VAL A 151 2.11 5.39 9.52
N VAL A 152 1.21 5.47 8.54
CA VAL A 152 1.47 5.05 7.17
C VAL A 152 1.04 6.14 6.22
N ALA A 153 1.91 6.48 5.26
CA ALA A 153 1.62 7.43 4.21
C ALA A 153 2.22 6.94 2.90
N SER A 154 1.51 7.20 1.81
CA SER A 154 1.99 6.94 0.45
C SER A 154 1.65 8.13 -0.44
N ASN A 155 2.44 8.31 -1.49
CA ASN A 155 1.99 9.10 -2.64
C ASN A 155 1.02 8.28 -3.49
N CYS A 156 0.32 8.95 -4.41
CA CYS A 156 -0.66 8.32 -5.29
C CYS A 156 -0.18 8.14 -6.75
N GLY A 157 1.15 8.05 -6.95
CA GLY A 157 1.74 7.93 -8.29
C GLY A 157 1.28 9.03 -9.25
N GLY A 158 0.66 8.63 -10.37
CA GLY A 158 0.19 9.54 -11.43
C GLY A 158 -1.15 10.24 -11.17
N GLN A 159 -1.77 10.06 -10.00
CA GLN A 159 -3.04 10.71 -9.69
C GLN A 159 -2.87 12.22 -9.56
N ARG A 160 -3.72 12.97 -10.28
CA ARG A 160 -3.71 14.43 -10.26
C ARG A 160 -4.65 14.93 -9.18
N ILE A 161 -4.09 15.31 -8.04
CA ILE A 161 -4.82 16.02 -6.99
C ILE A 161 -4.76 17.51 -7.32
N ALA A 162 -5.93 18.15 -7.45
CA ALA A 162 -6.01 19.59 -7.69
C ALA A 162 -5.35 20.34 -6.54
N ARG A 163 -4.40 21.22 -6.86
CA ARG A 163 -3.77 22.08 -5.85
C ARG A 163 -4.78 23.11 -5.34
N PRO A 164 -4.89 23.34 -4.02
CA PRO A 164 -5.74 24.38 -3.48
C PRO A 164 -5.47 25.73 -4.16
N ARG A 165 -6.53 26.49 -4.46
CA ARG A 165 -6.43 27.74 -5.24
C ARG A 165 -5.46 28.76 -4.62
N ALA A 166 -5.33 28.76 -3.28
CA ALA A 166 -4.42 29.61 -2.52
C ALA A 166 -2.92 29.24 -2.67
N ALA A 167 -2.59 28.08 -3.23
CA ALA A 167 -1.20 27.67 -3.47
C ALA A 167 -0.60 28.31 -4.76
N ARG A 168 -1.33 29.21 -5.43
CA ARG A 168 -0.87 29.90 -6.65
C ARG A 168 -0.05 31.17 -6.41
N SER A 169 0.18 31.58 -5.15
CA SER A 169 0.96 32.79 -4.87
C SER A 169 1.74 32.69 -3.57
N ARG A 170 2.98 32.19 -3.67
CA ARG A 170 4.16 32.61 -2.88
C ARG A 170 5.40 31.93 -3.43
N CYS A 171 5.92 32.52 -4.52
CA CYS A 171 7.35 32.57 -4.87
C CYS A 171 7.46 33.42 -6.14
N SER A 172 7.45 34.75 -5.98
CA SER A 172 7.96 35.68 -6.98
C SER A 172 9.49 35.67 -6.88
N ALA A 173 10.13 34.65 -7.45
CA ALA A 173 11.55 34.72 -7.79
C ALA A 173 11.62 34.83 -9.32
N PRO A 174 12.08 35.96 -9.88
CA PRO A 174 12.19 36.12 -11.32
C PRO A 174 13.44 35.38 -11.78
N THR A 175 13.33 34.10 -12.08
CA THR A 175 14.26 33.36 -12.95
C THR A 175 13.62 32.05 -13.34
N ARG A 176 13.31 31.94 -14.62
CA ARG A 176 12.85 30.71 -15.26
C ARG A 176 14.10 29.83 -15.45
N SER A 177 14.51 29.07 -14.43
CA SER A 177 15.45 27.96 -14.62
C SER A 177 14.65 26.66 -14.66
N ALA A 178 14.66 26.02 -15.83
CA ALA A 178 14.21 24.65 -15.97
C ALA A 178 15.26 23.75 -15.30
N SER A 179 15.09 23.46 -14.02
CA SER A 179 15.81 22.35 -13.39
C SER A 179 15.01 21.06 -13.66
N PRO A 180 15.66 19.96 -14.08
CA PRO A 180 14.99 18.67 -14.17
C PRO A 180 14.53 18.29 -12.76
N ARG A 181 13.22 18.10 -12.59
CA ARG A 181 12.63 17.73 -11.30
C ARG A 181 13.14 16.34 -10.90
N PRO A 182 13.75 16.16 -9.72
CA PRO A 182 13.99 14.83 -9.19
C PRO A 182 12.63 14.16 -8.89
N PRO A 183 12.48 12.84 -9.10
CA PRO A 183 11.17 12.16 -9.06
C PRO A 183 10.54 12.01 -7.67
N TRP A 184 11.09 12.64 -6.62
CA TRP A 184 10.80 12.28 -5.22
C TRP A 184 10.07 13.34 -4.38
N THR A 185 9.62 14.46 -4.95
CA THR A 185 8.93 15.52 -4.19
C THR A 185 7.45 15.67 -4.55
N ASP A 186 6.61 14.77 -4.03
CA ASP A 186 5.23 15.08 -3.64
C ASP A 186 4.80 14.08 -2.54
N ILE A 187 5.14 14.40 -1.28
CA ILE A 187 4.50 13.78 -0.11
C ILE A 187 3.20 14.54 0.11
N ARG A 188 2.07 13.93 -0.27
CA ARG A 188 0.74 14.33 0.16
C ARG A 188 0.08 13.08 0.71
N SER A 189 -0.10 13.07 2.02
CA SER A 189 -0.66 11.99 2.80
C SER A 189 -2.13 11.75 2.47
N CYS A 190 -2.47 10.50 2.15
CA CYS A 190 -3.76 9.95 2.52
C CYS A 190 -3.71 9.70 4.02
N TRP A 191 -4.38 10.54 4.81
CA TRP A 191 -4.66 10.24 6.21
C TRP A 191 -5.86 9.28 6.28
N THR A 192 -5.84 8.40 7.27
CA THR A 192 -7.01 7.65 7.77
C THR A 192 -8.16 8.60 8.09
#